data_AF-A0A2S2CMZ9-F1
#
_entry.id   AF-A0A2S2CMZ9-F1
#
_cell.length_a   1.000
_cell.length_b   1.000
_cell.length_c   1.000
_cell.angle_alpha   90.00
_cell.angle_beta   90.00
_cell.angle_gamma   90.00
#
_symmetry.space_group_name_H-M   'P 1'
#
loop_
_entity.id
_entity.type
_entity.pdbx_description
1 polymer ?
#
loop_
_entity_poly.entity_id
_entity_poly.type
_entity_poly.pdbx_seq_one_letter_code
_entity_poly.pdbx_strand_id
1 'polypeptide(L)' 'MAQAQTLAGWIALMAEDRGLDEHALAAATALDIEEVRAILSGVVIMMPLPALDRALRRLEGRPH' A
#
# COMPACT_ATOMS: atom_id res chain seq x y z
N MET A 1 -2.57 -11.07 -11.43
CA MET A 1 -2.89 -11.23 -10.00
C MET A 1 -1.64 -11.26 -9.12
N ALA A 2 -0.62 -12.08 -9.43
CA ALA A 2 0.62 -12.14 -8.64
C ALA A 2 1.30 -10.77 -8.41
N GLN A 3 1.38 -9.92 -9.43
CA GLN A 3 2.04 -8.61 -9.32
C GLN A 3 1.34 -7.64 -8.36
N ALA A 4 0.01 -7.66 -8.28
CA ALA A 4 -0.73 -6.80 -7.35
C ALA A 4 -0.51 -7.26 -5.90
N GLN A 5 -0.48 -8.57 -5.67
CA GLN A 5 -0.14 -9.14 -4.36
C GLN A 5 1.29 -8.80 -3.95
N THR A 6 2.23 -8.85 -4.88
CA THR A 6 3.62 -8.43 -4.61
C THR A 6 3.68 -6.97 -4.19
N LEU A 7 3.03 -6.06 -4.93
CA LEU A 7 3.03 -4.63 -4.58
C LEU A 7 2.35 -4.35 -3.23
N ALA A 8 1.20 -4.98 -2.96
CA ALA A 8 0.53 -4.88 -1.67
C ALA A 8 1.43 -5.40 -0.53
N GLY A 9 2.14 -6.51 -0.75
CA GLY A 9 3.10 -7.05 0.20
C GLY A 9 4.26 -6.08 0.49
N TRP A 10 4.81 -5.43 -0.54
CA TRP A 10 5.85 -4.40 -0.33
C TRP A 10 5.34 -3.19 0.44
N ILE A 11 4.12 -2.73 0.16
CA ILE A 11 3.48 -1.63 0.90
C ILE A 11 3.31 -2.01 2.37
N ALA A 12 2.78 -3.20 2.66
CA ALA A 12 2.59 -3.70 4.02
C ALA A 12 3.93 -3.82 4.76
N LEU A 13 4.96 -4.39 4.12
CA LEU A 13 6.29 -4.53 4.71
C LEU A 13 6.93 -3.18 5.04
N MET A 14 6.81 -2.18 4.14
CA MET A 14 7.33 -0.83 4.41
C MET A 14 6.53 -0.11 5.51
N ALA A 15 5.23 -0.38 5.62
CA ALA A 15 4.43 0.16 6.70
C ALA A 15 4.89 -0.39 8.05
N GLU A 16 5.13 -1.69 8.13
CA GLU A 16 5.65 -2.35 9.33
C GLU A 16 7.06 -1.85 9.70
N ASP A 17 7.98 -1.80 8.73
CA ASP A 17 9.36 -1.31 8.91
C ASP A 17 9.41 0.13 9.47
N ARG A 18 8.47 0.98 9.03
CA ARG A 18 8.38 2.39 9.44
C ARG A 18 7.44 2.63 10.62
N GLY A 19 6.82 1.58 11.17
CA GLY A 19 5.84 1.68 12.25
C GLY A 19 4.60 2.53 11.90
N LEU A 20 4.17 2.50 10.64
CA LEU A 20 3.00 3.24 10.17
C LEU A 20 1.72 2.50 10.58
N ASP A 21 0.85 3.20 11.29
CA ASP A 21 -0.53 2.73 11.53
C ASP A 21 -1.41 2.90 10.27
N GLU A 22 -2.65 2.42 10.33
CA GLU A 22 -3.60 2.49 9.21
C GLU A 22 -3.77 3.93 8.68
N HIS A 23 -3.80 4.91 9.57
CA HIS A 23 -4.07 6.31 9.21
C HIS A 23 -2.83 6.97 8.61
N ALA A 24 -1.66 6.69 9.16
CA ALA A 24 -0.38 7.16 8.64
C ALA A 24 -0.07 6.52 7.27
N LEU A 25 -0.39 5.24 7.08
CA LEU A 25 -0.23 4.56 5.81
C LEU A 25 -1.19 5.13 4.75
N ALA A 26 -2.46 5.36 5.10
CA ALA A 26 -3.43 6.02 4.22
C ALA A 26 -2.94 7.40 3.79
N ALA A 27 -2.44 8.21 4.75
CA ALA A 27 -1.88 9.53 4.46
C ALA A 27 -0.64 9.46 3.55
N ALA A 28 0.25 8.49 3.78
CA ALA A 28 1.49 8.33 3.01
C ALA A 28 1.25 7.82 1.58
N THR A 29 0.22 7.01 1.37
CA THR A 29 -0.08 6.37 0.08
C THR A 29 -1.17 7.10 -0.72
N ALA A 30 -1.96 7.94 -0.04
CA ALA A 30 -3.23 8.49 -0.50
C ALA A 30 -4.24 7.41 -0.94
N LEU A 31 -4.16 6.24 -0.31
CA LEU A 31 -5.18 5.20 -0.37
C LEU A 31 -6.26 5.49 0.66
N ASP A 32 -7.45 4.94 0.43
CA ASP A 32 -8.48 5.00 1.46
C ASP A 32 -8.17 4.02 2.61
N ILE A 33 -8.84 4.23 3.75
CA ILE A 33 -8.61 3.43 4.95
C ILE A 33 -9.03 1.95 4.76
N GLU A 34 -9.98 1.67 3.87
CA GLU A 34 -10.46 0.31 3.58
C GLU A 34 -9.46 -0.46 2.71
N GLU A 35 -8.90 0.20 1.71
CA GLU A 35 -7.80 -0.27 0.86
C GLU A 35 -6.55 -0.55 1.71
N VAL A 36 -6.20 0.36 2.63
CA VAL A 36 -5.11 0.16 3.57
C VAL A 36 -5.36 -1.06 4.46
N ARG A 37 -6.57 -1.20 5.02
CA ARG A 37 -6.93 -2.39 5.79
C ARG A 37 -6.87 -3.66 4.96
N ALA A 38 -7.28 -3.62 3.70
CA ALA A 38 -7.18 -4.76 2.79
C ALA A 38 -5.71 -5.14 2.54
N ILE A 39 -4.81 -4.16 2.38
CA ILE A 39 -3.36 -4.37 2.28
C ILE A 39 -2.79 -5.02 3.53
N LEU A 40 -3.10 -4.46 4.71
CA LEU A 40 -2.55 -4.95 5.97
C LEU A 40 -3.14 -6.30 6.41
N SER A 41 -4.38 -6.59 6.04
CA SER A 41 -5.03 -7.88 6.33
C SER A 41 -4.66 -8.99 5.34
N GLY A 42 -3.93 -8.68 4.26
CA GLY A 42 -3.56 -9.65 3.24
C GLY A 42 -4.75 -10.22 2.45
N VAL A 43 -5.94 -9.63 2.58
CA VAL A 43 -7.12 -10.02 1.81
C VAL A 43 -6.85 -9.70 0.34
N VAL A 44 -7.04 -10.67 -0.55
CA VAL A 44 -6.72 -10.54 -1.98
C VAL A 44 -7.42 -9.33 -2.56
N ILE A 45 -6.67 -8.24 -2.68
CA ILE A 45 -7.25 -6.97 -3.04
C ILE A 45 -7.50 -6.96 -4.53
N MET A 46 -8.74 -6.70 -4.92
CA MET A 46 -9.14 -6.29 -6.26
C MET A 46 -8.68 -4.84 -6.55
N MET A 47 -7.52 -4.44 -6.02
CA MET A 47 -6.99 -3.12 -6.22
C MET A 47 -6.34 -3.01 -7.61
N PRO A 48 -6.58 -1.91 -8.34
CA PRO A 48 -5.92 -1.68 -9.60
C PRO A 48 -4.39 -1.62 -9.41
N LEU A 49 -3.64 -2.34 -10.25
CA LEU A 49 -2.17 -2.26 -10.30
C LEU A 49 -1.63 -0.81 -10.31
N PRO A 50 -2.22 0.13 -11.08
CA PRO A 50 -1.76 1.52 -11.08
C PRO A 50 -1.94 2.24 -9.73
N ALA A 51 -2.94 1.87 -8.94
CA ALA A 51 -3.17 2.45 -7.62
C ALA A 51 -2.07 1.98 -6.64
N LEU A 52 -1.77 0.69 -6.65
CA LEU A 52 -0.69 0.10 -5.84
C LEU A 52 0.69 0.63 -6.23
N ASP A 53 0.98 0.76 -7.53
CA ASP A 53 2.24 1.32 -8.01
C ASP A 53 2.42 2.79 -7.57
N ARG A 54 1.36 3.59 -7.66
CA ARG A 54 1.38 4.99 -7.19
C ARG A 54 1.56 5.08 -5.66
N ALA A 55 0.86 4.23 -4.91
CA ALA A 55 0.99 4.15 -3.46
C ALA A 55 2.41 3.78 -3.04
N LEU A 56 3.00 2.78 -3.70
CA LEU A 56 4.37 2.35 -3.46
C LEU A 56 5.37 3.48 -3.75
N ARG A 57 5.25 4.15 -4.90
CA ARG A 57 6.14 5.29 -5.26
C ARG A 57 6.06 6.44 -4.27
N ARG A 58 4.86 6.74 -3.75
CA ARG A 58 4.67 7.77 -2.70
C ARG A 58 5.35 7.37 -1.40
N LEU A 59 5.21 6.12 -0.98
CA LEU A 59 5.93 5.56 0.17
C LEU A 59 7.45 5.60 -0.01
N GLU A 60 7.95 5.30 -1.21
CA GLU A 60 9.37 5.40 -1.53
C GLU A 60 9.90 6.86 -1.56
N GLY A 61 9.01 7.86 -1.49
CA GLY A 61 9.40 9.27 -1.59
C GLY A 61 9.95 9.62 -2.98
N ARG A 62 9.52 8.92 -4.04
CA ARG A 62 9.92 9.18 -5.44
C ARG A 62 8.84 10.03 -6.14
N PRO A 63 9.04 11.35 -6.30
CA PRO A 63 8.08 12.20 -6.99
C PRO A 63 8.32 12.13 -8.51
N HIS A 64 7.43 11.49 -9.25
CA HIS A 64 7.25 11.69 -10.69
C HIS A 64 5.76 11.89 -10.97
#